data_AF-J3AFY1-F1
#
_entry.id   AF-J3AFY1-F1
#
_cell.length_a   1.000
_cell.length_b   1.000
_cell.length_c   1.000
_cell.angle_alpha   90.00
_cell.angle_beta   90.00
_cell.angle_gamma   90.00
#
_symmetry.space_group_name_H-M   'P 1'
#
loop_
_entity.id
_entity.type
_entity.pdbx_description
1 polymer ?
#
loop_
_entity_poly.entity_id
_entity_poly.type
_entity_poly.pdbx_seq_one_letter_code
_entity_poly.pdbx_strand_id
1 'polypeptide(L)'
;MNALLRAINPARSVRTEGEAKAAAQAGALGAFLMAAYGVVVAVILVMTAESYVANARAFAPVLYGRGSEAARMVAATISPAWIYGLAIWSLICALGAAGLGVVQWGKLTRLIPMILGLFALYGLLMFGLGKINGSPLAGQMPVPLWREILWLVVNLAEIVLFWAGFRGGRQLLALRREAV
;
A
#
# COMPACT_ATOMS: atom_id res chain seq x y z
N MET A 1 1.16 22.79 14.89
CA MET A 1 0.22 21.64 14.92
C MET A 1 -1.12 21.91 14.20
N ASN A 2 -1.69 23.13 14.23
CA ASN A 2 -3.02 23.41 13.65
C ASN A 2 -3.12 23.56 12.11
N ALA A 3 -2.02 23.74 11.38
CA ALA A 3 -2.06 23.94 9.92
C ALA A 3 -2.14 22.61 9.15
N LEU A 4 -1.36 21.60 9.57
CA LEU A 4 -1.31 20.29 8.91
C LEU A 4 -2.63 19.52 9.09
N LEU A 5 -3.17 19.48 10.31
CA LEU A 5 -4.48 18.86 10.60
C LEU A 5 -5.61 19.54 9.81
N ARG A 6 -5.55 20.86 9.65
CA ARG A 6 -6.52 21.60 8.82
C ARG A 6 -6.36 21.31 7.33
N ALA A 7 -5.13 21.12 6.84
CA ALA A 7 -4.84 20.82 5.44
C ALA A 7 -5.26 19.39 5.04
N ILE A 8 -5.17 18.43 5.98
CA ILE A 8 -5.55 17.03 5.74
C ILE A 8 -7.06 16.84 5.73
N ASN A 9 -7.85 17.76 6.31
CA ASN A 9 -9.31 17.67 6.31
C ASN A 9 -9.87 17.58 4.85
N PRO A 10 -10.49 16.45 4.47
CA PRO A 10 -10.91 16.20 3.09
C PRO A 10 -12.07 17.09 2.63
N ALA A 11 -12.86 17.64 3.56
CA ALA A 11 -14.06 18.44 3.30
C ALA A 11 -13.80 19.96 3.31
N ARG A 12 -12.61 20.40 3.74
CA ARG A 12 -12.30 21.83 3.83
C ARG A 12 -11.85 22.37 2.46
N SER A 13 -12.42 23.51 2.05
CA SER A 13 -11.97 24.23 0.85
C SER A 13 -10.55 24.77 1.03
N VAL A 14 -9.69 24.58 0.04
CA VAL A 14 -8.33 25.15 -0.03
C VAL A 14 -8.43 26.46 -0.80
N ARG A 15 -8.16 27.60 -0.16
CA ARG A 15 -8.40 28.92 -0.77
C ARG A 15 -7.13 29.73 -0.99
N THR A 16 -6.11 29.54 -0.17
CA THR A 16 -4.85 30.29 -0.29
C THR A 16 -3.73 29.45 -0.88
N GLU A 17 -2.71 30.10 -1.44
CA GLU A 17 -1.52 29.40 -1.96
C GLU A 17 -0.79 28.62 -0.85
N GLY A 18 -0.68 29.20 0.36
CA GLY A 18 -0.07 28.54 1.52
C GLY A 18 -0.82 27.27 1.94
N GLU A 19 -2.16 27.32 1.98
CA GLU A 19 -2.99 26.13 2.24
C GLU A 19 -2.83 25.09 1.12
N ALA A 20 -2.74 25.53 -0.14
CA ALA A 20 -2.60 24.64 -1.27
C ALA A 20 -1.23 23.93 -1.30
N LYS A 21 -0.14 24.62 -0.92
CA LYS A 21 1.19 24.00 -0.72
C LYS A 21 1.16 22.97 0.40
N ALA A 22 0.61 23.32 1.56
CA ALA A 22 0.52 22.41 2.70
C ALA A 22 -0.32 21.17 2.37
N ALA A 23 -1.44 21.35 1.68
CA ALA A 23 -2.28 20.24 1.21
C ALA A 23 -1.53 19.37 0.17
N ALA A 24 -0.81 19.97 -0.78
CA ALA A 24 -0.03 19.23 -1.78
C ALA A 24 1.11 18.40 -1.16
N GLN A 25 1.73 18.90 -0.08
CA GLN A 25 2.75 18.18 0.70
C GLN A 25 2.19 16.97 1.44
N ALA A 26 0.89 16.97 1.79
CA ALA A 26 0.24 15.78 2.35
C ALA A 26 0.32 14.58 1.38
N GLY A 27 0.30 14.82 0.06
CA GLY A 27 0.51 13.77 -0.93
C GLY A 27 1.90 13.13 -0.86
N ALA A 28 2.93 13.90 -0.52
CA ALA A 28 4.28 13.36 -0.31
C ALA A 28 4.38 12.59 1.01
N LEU A 29 3.71 13.06 2.07
CA LEU A 29 3.59 12.31 3.33
C LEU A 29 2.90 10.96 3.11
N GLY A 30 1.86 10.91 2.28
CA GLY A 30 1.21 9.65 1.89
C GLY A 30 2.16 8.69 1.18
N ALA A 31 3.00 9.19 0.27
CA ALA A 31 4.00 8.38 -0.42
C ALA A 31 5.09 7.84 0.52
N PHE A 32 5.54 8.64 1.49
CA PHE A 32 6.47 8.19 2.52
C PHE A 32 5.85 7.16 3.48
N LEU A 33 4.58 7.33 3.84
CA LEU A 33 3.84 6.35 4.64
C LEU A 33 3.75 5.00 3.89
N MET A 34 3.39 5.03 2.60
CA MET A 34 3.37 3.86 1.73
C MET A 34 4.73 3.18 1.63
N ALA A 35 5.81 3.96 1.49
CA ALA A 35 7.17 3.44 1.49
C ALA A 35 7.54 2.76 2.82
N ALA A 36 7.29 3.44 3.95
CA ALA A 36 7.58 2.91 5.28
C ALA A 36 6.82 1.60 5.53
N TYR A 37 5.54 1.56 5.18
CA TYR A 37 4.74 0.35 5.29
C TYR A 37 5.23 -0.77 4.38
N GLY A 38 5.65 -0.46 3.14
CA GLY A 38 6.27 -1.42 2.23
C GLY A 38 7.53 -2.07 2.80
N VAL A 39 8.37 -1.31 3.50
CA VAL A 39 9.54 -1.86 4.23
C VAL A 39 9.10 -2.78 5.37
N VAL A 40 8.11 -2.37 6.16
CA VAL A 40 7.55 -3.22 7.24
C VAL A 40 7.03 -4.55 6.67
N VAL A 41 6.31 -4.52 5.56
CA VAL A 41 5.83 -5.74 4.88
C VAL A 41 6.98 -6.62 4.42
N ALA A 42 8.03 -6.05 3.81
CA ALA A 42 9.20 -6.81 3.38
C ALA A 42 9.90 -7.51 4.56
N VAL A 43 10.07 -6.81 5.69
CA VAL A 43 10.65 -7.39 6.91
C VAL A 43 9.79 -8.53 7.44
N ILE A 44 8.46 -8.34 7.52
CA ILE A 44 7.54 -9.39 7.95
C ILE A 44 7.66 -10.62 7.04
N LEU A 45 7.70 -10.44 5.71
CA LEU A 45 7.83 -11.55 4.76
C LEU A 45 9.12 -12.33 4.98
N VAL A 46 10.26 -11.65 5.17
CA VAL A 46 11.54 -12.31 5.48
C VAL A 46 11.46 -13.08 6.80
N MET A 47 10.94 -12.45 7.87
CA MET A 47 10.84 -13.08 9.19
C MET A 47 9.87 -14.26 9.26
N THR A 48 8.90 -14.31 8.34
CA THR A 48 7.85 -15.35 8.33
C THR A 48 7.99 -16.32 7.16
N ALA A 49 9.08 -16.27 6.40
CA ALA A 49 9.27 -17.06 5.18
C ALA A 49 9.12 -18.56 5.42
N GLU A 50 9.77 -19.09 6.47
CA GLU A 50 9.68 -20.51 6.82
C GLU A 50 8.26 -20.93 7.21
N SER A 51 7.55 -20.07 7.97
CA SER A 51 6.15 -20.33 8.33
C SER A 51 5.23 -20.36 7.11
N TYR A 52 5.43 -19.44 6.16
CA TYR A 52 4.69 -19.44 4.89
C TYR A 52 4.96 -20.70 4.08
N VAL A 53 6.22 -21.13 3.96
CA VAL A 53 6.61 -22.34 3.24
C VAL A 53 6.01 -23.58 3.90
N ALA A 54 6.07 -23.69 5.23
CA ALA A 54 5.46 -24.79 5.96
C ALA A 54 3.95 -24.89 5.72
N ASN A 55 3.24 -23.76 5.82
CA ASN A 55 1.80 -23.70 5.56
C ASN A 55 1.46 -24.03 4.10
N ALA A 56 2.22 -23.52 3.14
CA ALA A 56 2.00 -23.79 1.72
C ALA A 56 2.22 -25.28 1.38
N ARG A 57 3.25 -25.91 1.97
CA ARG A 57 3.50 -27.35 1.83
C ARG A 57 2.39 -28.20 2.46
N ALA A 58 1.89 -27.79 3.62
CA ALA A 58 0.77 -28.46 4.28
C ALA A 58 -0.54 -28.38 3.46
N PHE A 59 -0.65 -27.39 2.57
CA PHE A 59 -1.78 -27.21 1.68
C PHE A 59 -1.72 -28.08 0.40
N ALA A 60 -0.53 -28.52 -0.03
CA ALA A 60 -0.38 -29.31 -1.25
C ALA A 60 -1.24 -30.61 -1.26
N PRO A 61 -1.33 -31.40 -0.17
CA PRO A 61 -2.23 -32.56 -0.12
C PRO A 61 -3.73 -32.22 -0.19
N VAL A 62 -4.13 -30.99 0.14
CA VAL A 62 -5.52 -30.52 0.03
C VAL A 62 -5.89 -30.28 -1.43
N LEU A 63 -4.95 -29.74 -2.23
CA LEU A 63 -5.16 -29.47 -3.65
C LEU A 63 -5.02 -30.71 -4.55
N TYR A 64 -4.04 -31.57 -4.25
CA TYR A 64 -3.63 -32.67 -5.15
C TYR A 64 -3.96 -34.06 -4.60
N GLY A 65 -4.68 -34.14 -3.48
CA GLY A 65 -5.05 -35.40 -2.83
C GLY A 65 -4.00 -35.91 -1.82
N ARG A 66 -4.47 -36.48 -0.71
CA ARG A 66 -3.60 -37.00 0.36
C ARG A 66 -2.79 -38.19 -0.15
N GLY A 67 -1.48 -38.15 0.09
CA GLY A 67 -0.56 -39.24 -0.25
C GLY A 67 -0.21 -39.36 -1.75
N SER A 68 -0.76 -38.49 -2.60
CA SER A 68 -0.46 -38.50 -4.03
C SER A 68 0.99 -38.11 -4.30
N GLU A 69 1.56 -38.67 -5.36
CA GLU A 69 2.90 -38.29 -5.82
C GLU A 69 2.95 -36.82 -6.21
N ALA A 70 1.89 -36.32 -6.87
CA ALA A 70 1.74 -34.91 -7.22
C ALA A 70 1.81 -33.99 -5.99
N ALA A 71 1.15 -34.32 -4.88
CA ALA A 71 1.22 -33.53 -3.65
C ALA A 71 2.64 -33.48 -3.07
N ARG A 72 3.36 -34.61 -3.09
CA ARG A 72 4.76 -34.68 -2.62
C ARG A 72 5.69 -33.86 -3.50
N MET A 73 5.54 -33.96 -4.83
CA MET A 73 6.33 -33.19 -5.79
C MET A 73 6.10 -31.69 -5.62
N VAL A 74 4.84 -31.25 -5.55
CA VAL A 74 4.50 -29.83 -5.35
C VAL A 74 5.01 -29.32 -4.01
N ALA A 75 4.85 -30.08 -2.92
CA ALA A 75 5.40 -29.68 -1.62
C ALA A 75 6.93 -29.53 -1.65
N ALA A 76 7.63 -30.40 -2.40
CA ALA A 76 9.08 -30.35 -2.53
C ALA A 76 9.58 -29.14 -3.34
N THR A 77 8.79 -28.61 -4.28
CA THR A 77 9.17 -27.44 -5.09
C THR A 77 8.92 -26.10 -4.40
N ILE A 78 8.07 -26.07 -3.36
CA ILE A 78 7.84 -24.85 -2.56
C ILE A 78 9.11 -24.56 -1.75
N SER A 79 9.79 -23.46 -2.09
CA SER A 79 11.04 -23.00 -1.47
C SER A 79 10.89 -21.58 -0.89
N PRO A 80 11.61 -21.19 0.18
CA PRO A 80 11.60 -19.81 0.69
C PRO A 80 11.98 -18.74 -0.36
N ALA A 81 12.64 -19.12 -1.45
CA ALA A 81 13.07 -18.22 -2.52
C ALA A 81 11.93 -17.36 -3.09
N TRP A 82 10.70 -17.91 -3.22
CA TRP A 82 9.58 -17.12 -3.72
C TRP A 82 9.14 -16.04 -2.72
N ILE A 83 9.19 -16.32 -1.41
CA ILE A 83 8.91 -15.33 -0.36
C ILE A 83 9.94 -14.21 -0.39
N TYR A 84 11.22 -14.57 -0.49
CA TYR A 84 12.29 -13.57 -0.60
C TYR A 84 12.15 -12.72 -1.85
N GLY A 85 11.71 -13.30 -2.97
CA GLY A 85 11.35 -12.56 -4.18
C GLY A 85 10.24 -11.53 -3.93
N LEU A 86 9.17 -11.90 -3.21
CA LEU A 86 8.10 -10.96 -2.82
C LEU A 86 8.58 -9.87 -1.86
N ALA A 87 9.49 -10.21 -0.93
CA ALA A 87 10.07 -9.24 -0.03
C ALA A 87 10.94 -8.20 -0.78
N ILE A 88 11.79 -8.66 -1.70
CA ILE A 88 12.59 -7.79 -2.58
C ILE A 88 11.68 -6.90 -3.42
N TRP A 89 10.63 -7.46 -4.02
CA TRP A 89 9.66 -6.70 -4.79
C TRP A 89 8.99 -5.61 -3.94
N SER A 90 8.62 -5.95 -2.70
CA SER A 90 8.04 -4.99 -1.75
C SER A 90 9.01 -3.84 -1.44
N LEU A 91 10.31 -4.13 -1.31
CA LEU A 91 11.35 -3.09 -1.13
C LEU A 91 11.51 -2.22 -2.37
N ILE A 92 11.49 -2.80 -3.58
CA ILE A 92 11.56 -2.03 -4.83
C ILE A 92 10.38 -1.05 -4.91
N CYS A 93 9.16 -1.51 -4.63
CA CYS A 93 7.98 -0.66 -4.58
C CYS A 93 8.10 0.43 -3.50
N ALA A 94 8.63 0.09 -2.31
CA ALA A 94 8.84 1.05 -1.24
C ALA A 94 9.84 2.15 -1.63
N LEU A 95 10.95 1.78 -2.28
CA LEU A 95 11.93 2.73 -2.80
C LEU A 95 11.33 3.63 -3.89
N GLY A 96 10.52 3.05 -4.79
CA GLY A 96 9.77 3.80 -5.79
C GLY A 96 8.81 4.82 -5.16
N ALA A 97 8.04 4.40 -4.15
CA ALA A 97 7.13 5.28 -3.41
C ALA A 97 7.89 6.40 -2.68
N ALA A 98 9.02 6.09 -2.04
CA ALA A 98 9.87 7.10 -1.40
C ALA A 98 10.42 8.12 -2.42
N GLY A 99 10.89 7.65 -3.58
CA GLY A 99 11.33 8.51 -4.67
C GLY A 99 10.23 9.43 -5.18
N LEU A 100 9.01 8.90 -5.37
CA LEU A 100 7.84 9.69 -5.72
C LEU A 100 7.46 10.69 -4.63
N GLY A 101 7.63 10.33 -3.35
CA GLY A 101 7.46 11.22 -2.21
C GLY A 101 8.41 12.41 -2.24
N VAL A 102 9.70 12.18 -2.50
CA VAL A 102 10.71 13.24 -2.67
C VAL A 102 10.33 14.16 -3.84
N VAL A 103 9.98 13.59 -4.99
CA VAL A 103 9.58 14.37 -6.17
C VAL A 103 8.32 15.19 -5.88
N GLN A 104 7.34 14.61 -5.20
CA GLN A 104 6.10 15.28 -4.85
C GLN A 104 6.33 16.40 -3.83
N TRP A 105 7.25 16.24 -2.88
CA TRP A 105 7.57 17.25 -1.88
C TRP A 105 8.09 18.55 -2.51
N GLY A 106 8.89 18.44 -3.58
CA GLY A 106 9.43 19.58 -4.31
C GLY A 106 8.46 20.12 -5.38
N LYS A 107 7.90 19.24 -6.22
CA LYS A 107 7.11 19.67 -7.39
C LYS A 107 5.64 19.98 -7.07
N LEU A 108 5.10 19.45 -5.98
CA LEU A 108 3.72 19.68 -5.51
C LEU A 108 2.67 19.44 -6.61
N THR A 109 2.82 18.34 -7.35
CA THR A 109 1.97 18.03 -8.50
C THR A 109 0.62 17.45 -8.06
N ARG A 110 -0.39 17.52 -8.93
CA ARG A 110 -1.65 16.77 -8.73
C ARG A 110 -1.57 15.31 -9.15
N LEU A 111 -0.65 14.97 -10.06
CA LEU A 111 -0.65 13.66 -10.73
C LEU A 111 -0.13 12.54 -9.83
N ILE A 112 0.98 12.76 -9.13
CA ILE A 112 1.56 11.75 -8.21
C ILE A 112 0.53 11.31 -7.15
N PRO A 113 -0.07 12.22 -6.36
CA PRO A 113 -1.05 11.82 -5.35
C PRO A 113 -2.31 11.20 -5.96
N MET A 114 -2.72 11.60 -7.17
CA MET A 114 -3.84 10.96 -7.87
C MET A 114 -3.54 9.49 -8.20
N ILE A 115 -2.39 9.20 -8.82
CA ILE A 115 -2.02 7.85 -9.23
C ILE A 115 -1.83 6.95 -8.00
N LEU A 116 -1.08 7.42 -6.99
CA LEU A 116 -0.86 6.65 -5.77
C LEU A 116 -2.16 6.45 -4.96
N GLY A 117 -3.04 7.46 -4.94
CA GLY A 117 -4.37 7.34 -4.35
C GLY A 117 -5.23 6.29 -5.04
N LEU A 118 -5.17 6.19 -6.38
CA LEU A 118 -5.86 5.15 -7.13
C LEU A 118 -5.32 3.75 -6.81
N PHE A 119 -4.00 3.59 -6.65
CA PHE A 119 -3.43 2.30 -6.22
C PHE A 119 -3.83 1.93 -4.79
N ALA A 120 -3.84 2.90 -3.86
CA ALA A 120 -4.30 2.65 -2.50
C ALA A 120 -5.77 2.20 -2.48
N LEU A 121 -6.63 2.90 -3.23
CA LEU A 121 -8.05 2.57 -3.37
C LEU A 121 -8.27 1.21 -4.04
N TYR A 122 -7.50 0.89 -5.09
CA TYR A 122 -7.54 -0.42 -5.73
C TYR A 122 -7.15 -1.53 -4.74
N GLY A 123 -6.13 -1.30 -3.92
CA GLY A 123 -5.76 -2.21 -2.83
C GLY A 123 -6.91 -2.45 -1.86
N LEU A 124 -7.59 -1.38 -1.42
CA LEU A 124 -8.78 -1.45 -0.55
C LEU A 124 -9.91 -2.28 -1.16
N LEU A 125 -10.19 -2.05 -2.45
CA LEU A 125 -11.21 -2.78 -3.19
C LEU A 125 -10.86 -4.27 -3.32
N MET A 126 -9.60 -4.59 -3.66
CA MET A 126 -9.16 -5.98 -3.79
C MET A 126 -9.17 -6.73 -2.45
N PHE A 127 -8.83 -6.05 -1.36
CA PHE A 127 -8.97 -6.61 -0.01
C PHE A 127 -10.43 -6.92 0.32
N GLY A 128 -11.35 -5.96 0.07
CA GLY A 128 -12.79 -6.16 0.29
C GLY A 128 -13.34 -7.31 -0.54
N LEU A 129 -13.01 -7.37 -1.83
CA LEU A 129 -13.38 -8.48 -2.72
C LEU A 129 -12.83 -9.82 -2.22
N GLY A 130 -11.59 -9.86 -1.72
CA GLY A 130 -10.99 -11.06 -1.15
C GLY A 130 -11.76 -11.59 0.07
N LYS A 131 -12.31 -10.69 0.90
CA LYS A 131 -13.14 -11.05 2.05
C LYS A 131 -14.52 -11.57 1.65
N ILE A 132 -15.12 -11.00 0.60
CA ILE A 132 -16.45 -11.40 0.10
C ILE A 132 -16.37 -12.74 -0.63
N ASN A 133 -15.38 -12.90 -1.51
CA ASN A 133 -15.30 -14.06 -2.40
C ASN A 133 -14.76 -15.33 -1.71
N GLY A 134 -14.11 -15.19 -0.55
CA GLY A 134 -13.68 -16.31 0.29
C GLY A 134 -12.83 -17.37 -0.45
N SER A 135 -11.51 -17.27 -0.41
CA SER A 135 -10.66 -18.34 -0.94
C SER A 135 -10.54 -19.49 0.08
N PRO A 136 -10.76 -20.77 -0.31
CA PRO A 136 -10.44 -21.93 0.54
C PRO A 136 -8.97 -21.93 1.00
N LEU A 137 -8.10 -21.33 0.18
CA LEU A 137 -6.67 -21.14 0.48
C LEU A 137 -6.45 -20.08 1.57
N ALA A 138 -7.26 -19.02 1.57
CA ALA A 138 -7.17 -17.95 2.57
C ALA A 138 -7.62 -18.42 3.97
N GLY A 139 -8.55 -19.37 4.05
CA GLY A 139 -8.96 -19.98 5.33
C GLY A 139 -7.87 -20.83 5.99
N GLN A 140 -6.90 -21.34 5.22
CA GLN A 140 -5.80 -22.16 5.73
C GLN A 140 -4.48 -21.40 5.91
N MET A 141 -4.39 -20.17 5.38
CA MET A 141 -3.27 -19.26 5.60
C MET A 141 -3.76 -17.98 6.29
N PRO A 142 -4.25 -18.07 7.55
CA PRO A 142 -4.82 -16.93 8.23
C PRO A 142 -3.77 -15.84 8.42
N VAL A 143 -4.05 -14.65 7.89
CA VAL A 143 -3.26 -13.46 8.20
C VAL A 143 -3.65 -13.01 9.62
N PRO A 144 -2.69 -12.76 10.53
CA PRO A 144 -3.00 -12.29 11.86
C PRO A 144 -3.83 -11.00 11.83
N LEU A 145 -4.87 -10.92 12.67
CA LEU A 145 -5.82 -9.80 12.66
C LEU A 145 -5.14 -8.43 12.83
N TRP A 146 -4.12 -8.34 13.68
CA TRP A 146 -3.37 -7.10 13.89
C TRP A 146 -2.73 -6.58 12.58
N ARG A 147 -2.30 -7.48 11.69
CA ARG A 147 -1.67 -7.13 10.41
C ARG A 147 -2.71 -6.65 9.42
N GLU A 148 -3.89 -7.26 9.42
CA GLU A 148 -5.02 -6.77 8.62
C GLU A 148 -5.48 -5.38 9.06
N ILE A 149 -5.60 -5.16 10.38
CA ILE A 149 -5.96 -3.86 10.94
C ILE A 149 -4.90 -2.81 10.60
N LEU A 150 -3.61 -3.14 10.78
CA LEU A 150 -2.51 -2.24 10.44
C LEU A 150 -2.55 -1.84 8.97
N TRP A 151 -2.71 -2.82 8.07
CA TRP A 151 -2.85 -2.57 6.63
C TRP A 151 -4.02 -1.63 6.33
N LEU A 152 -5.19 -1.89 6.93
CA LEU A 152 -6.40 -1.09 6.72
C LEU A 152 -6.21 0.36 7.20
N VAL A 153 -5.66 0.55 8.39
CA VAL A 153 -5.40 1.88 8.96
C VAL A 153 -4.43 2.67 8.09
N VAL A 154 -3.33 2.04 7.67
CA VAL A 154 -2.33 2.68 6.79
C VAL A 154 -2.95 3.06 5.45
N ASN A 155 -3.69 2.14 4.82
CA ASN A 155 -4.30 2.39 3.51
C ASN A 155 -5.36 3.50 3.56
N LEU A 156 -6.18 3.55 4.61
CA LEU A 156 -7.13 4.65 4.82
C LEU A 156 -6.42 5.99 5.04
N ALA A 157 -5.35 6.01 5.83
CA ALA A 157 -4.54 7.20 6.02
C ALA A 157 -3.90 7.69 4.71
N GLU A 158 -3.35 6.77 3.91
CA GLU A 158 -2.82 7.05 2.57
C GLU A 158 -3.87 7.67 1.65
N ILE A 159 -5.07 7.10 1.57
CA ILE A 159 -6.16 7.63 0.74
C ILE A 159 -6.49 9.07 1.14
N VAL A 160 -6.59 9.36 2.44
CA VAL A 160 -6.86 10.72 2.94
C VAL A 160 -5.72 11.68 2.57
N LEU A 161 -4.47 11.26 2.75
CA LEU A 161 -3.28 12.06 2.43
C LEU A 161 -3.16 12.34 0.92
N PHE A 162 -3.39 11.33 0.09
CA PHE A 162 -3.38 11.47 -1.37
C PHE A 162 -4.53 12.32 -1.88
N TRP A 163 -5.72 12.21 -1.28
CA TRP A 163 -6.83 13.10 -1.59
C TRP A 163 -6.51 14.56 -1.27
N ALA A 164 -5.91 14.83 -0.10
CA ALA A 164 -5.43 16.16 0.25
C ALA A 164 -4.34 16.65 -0.73
N GLY A 165 -3.37 15.80 -1.06
CA GLY A 165 -2.32 16.04 -2.05
C GLY A 165 -2.86 16.45 -3.42
N PHE A 166 -3.83 15.70 -3.93
CA PHE A 166 -4.48 15.96 -5.21
C PHE A 166 -5.20 17.31 -5.24
N ARG A 167 -6.00 17.59 -4.20
CA ARG A 167 -6.72 18.88 -4.07
C ARG A 167 -5.74 20.06 -4.01
N GLY A 168 -4.68 19.95 -3.20
CA GLY A 168 -3.64 20.97 -3.09
C GLY A 168 -2.96 21.24 -4.43
N GLY A 169 -2.50 20.18 -5.11
CA GLY A 169 -1.86 20.30 -6.43
C GLY A 169 -2.79 20.88 -7.50
N ARG A 170 -4.08 20.54 -7.47
CA ARG A 170 -5.08 21.12 -8.39
C ARG A 170 -5.28 22.61 -8.15
N GLN A 171 -5.37 23.04 -6.90
CA GLN A 171 -5.54 24.45 -6.56
C GLN A 171 -4.30 25.28 -6.90
N LEU A 172 -3.10 24.76 -6.64
CA LEU A 172 -1.85 25.42 -7.03
C LEU A 172 -1.78 25.65 -8.55
N LEU A 173 -2.22 24.66 -9.34
CA LEU A 173 -2.26 24.79 -10.79
C LEU A 173 -3.26 25.87 -11.24
N ALA A 174 -4.42 25.97 -10.60
CA ALA A 174 -5.41 27.00 -10.89
C ALA A 174 -4.87 28.40 -10.58
N LEU A 175 -4.34 28.61 -9.38
CA LEU A 175 -3.76 29.90 -8.96
C LEU A 175 -2.61 30.35 -9.87
N ARG A 176 -1.76 29.42 -10.32
CA ARG A 176 -0.67 29.72 -11.26
C ARG A 176 -1.16 30.12 -12.65
N ARG A 177 -2.34 29.65 -13.07
CA ARG A 177 -2.94 30.02 -14.36
C ARG A 177 -3.61 31.39 -14.30
N GLU A 178 -4.16 31.77 -13.15
CA GLU A 178 -4.79 33.08 -12.94
C GLU A 178 -3.76 34.22 -12.79
N ALA A 179 -2.52 33.88 -12.43
CA ALA A 179 -1.41 34.83 -12.30
C ALA A 179 -0.66 35.11 -13.62
N VAL A 180 -1.08 34.48 -14.73
CA VAL A 180 -0.50 34.63 -16.09
C VAL A 180 -1.53 35.30 -16.97
#